data_AF-A0A523EAH3-F1
#
_entry.id   AF-A0A523EAH3-F1
#
_cell.length_a   1.000
_cell.length_b   1.000
_cell.length_c   1.000
_cell.angle_alpha   90.00
_cell.angle_beta   90.00
_cell.angle_gamma   90.00
#
_symmetry.space_group_name_H-M   'P 1'
#
loop_
_entity.id
_entity.type
_entity.pdbx_description
1 polymer ?
#
loop_
_entity_poly.entity_id
_entity_poly.type
_entity_poly.pdbx_seq_one_letter_code
_entity_poly.pdbx_strand_id
1 'polypeptide(L)'
;MTPGPATVIRDDRVVALERALTHESDLWVVPADLPRVTGFELKPEGACLEALCVPASEEGPDPLLLSRDGSQWFAVTGLARRLAQAVVAVPERRVWSLGPLALARRAYFDSAIAPDFELPNRDGELVRLSDFRGKKVLLITWASW
;
A
#
# COMPACT_ATOMS: atom_id res chain seq x y z
N MET A 1 16.94 13.37 -3.74
CA MET A 1 16.45 12.09 -4.30
C MET A 1 17.60 11.23 -4.79
N THR A 2 17.86 10.12 -4.10
CA THR A 2 19.00 9.22 -4.32
C THR A 2 18.56 8.01 -5.16
N PRO A 3 19.18 7.75 -6.32
CA PRO A 3 18.88 6.59 -7.14
C PRO A 3 19.42 5.30 -6.51
N GLY A 4 18.75 4.17 -6.75
CA GLY A 4 19.22 2.84 -6.36
C GLY A 4 18.07 1.83 -6.23
N PRO A 5 18.35 0.57 -5.86
CA PRO A 5 17.32 -0.44 -5.67
C PRO A 5 16.43 -0.12 -4.47
N ALA A 6 15.21 -0.66 -4.41
CA ALA A 6 14.32 -0.50 -3.26
C ALA A 6 13.42 -1.74 -3.10
N THR A 7 12.81 -1.89 -1.93
CA THR A 7 11.85 -2.97 -1.67
C THR A 7 10.51 -2.37 -1.28
N VAL A 8 9.44 -2.89 -1.89
CA VAL A 8 8.07 -2.56 -1.51
C VAL A 8 7.36 -3.81 -0.99
N ILE A 9 6.71 -3.71 0.16
CA ILE A 9 5.86 -4.75 0.73
C ILE A 9 4.39 -4.32 0.54
N ARG A 10 3.56 -5.18 0.00
CA ARG A 10 2.12 -4.94 -0.21
C ARG A 10 1.35 -6.25 -0.34
N ASP A 11 0.11 -6.32 0.11
CA ASP A 11 -0.78 -7.46 -0.14
C ASP A 11 -0.09 -8.85 0.03
N ASP A 12 0.67 -9.01 1.11
CA ASP A 12 1.50 -10.19 1.43
C ASP A 12 2.59 -10.56 0.39
N ARG A 13 2.99 -9.60 -0.43
CA ARG A 13 4.02 -9.72 -1.47
C ARG A 13 5.18 -8.77 -1.20
N VAL A 14 6.36 -9.21 -1.64
CA VAL A 14 7.58 -8.41 -1.66
C VAL A 14 7.94 -8.10 -3.11
N VAL A 15 8.04 -6.82 -3.45
CA VAL A 15 8.41 -6.32 -4.77
C VAL A 15 9.81 -5.74 -4.69
N ALA A 16 10.77 -6.39 -5.33
CA ALA A 16 12.12 -5.87 -5.50
C ALA A 16 12.17 -4.94 -6.72
N LEU A 17 12.66 -3.73 -6.52
CA LEU A 17 12.87 -2.71 -7.54
C LEU A 17 14.36 -2.56 -7.82
N GLU A 18 14.75 -2.67 -9.09
CA GLU A 18 16.14 -2.42 -9.49
C GLU A 18 16.47 -0.93 -9.50
N ARG A 19 15.47 -0.09 -9.86
CA ARG A 19 15.63 1.36 -10.02
C ARG A 19 14.50 2.11 -9.33
N ALA A 20 14.85 2.85 -8.29
CA ALA A 20 13.97 3.79 -7.59
C ALA A 20 14.72 5.08 -7.27
N LEU A 21 14.00 6.21 -7.20
CA LEU A 21 14.51 7.42 -6.53
C LEU A 21 13.86 7.54 -5.17
N THR A 22 14.68 7.75 -4.15
CA THR A 22 14.19 7.84 -2.77
C THR A 22 14.65 9.14 -2.14
N HIS A 23 13.82 9.76 -1.32
CA HIS A 23 14.20 10.93 -0.52
C HIS A 23 13.35 10.95 0.73
N GLU A 24 13.97 10.81 1.90
CA GLU A 24 13.22 10.60 3.15
C GLU A 24 12.19 9.47 2.93
N SER A 25 10.93 9.72 3.25
CA SER A 25 9.83 8.78 3.08
C SER A 25 9.29 8.70 1.65
N ASP A 26 9.78 9.51 0.71
CA ASP A 26 9.28 9.49 -0.67
C ASP A 26 9.93 8.39 -1.52
N LEU A 27 9.06 7.71 -2.27
CA LEU A 27 9.41 6.66 -3.22
C LEU A 27 8.90 7.02 -4.60
N TRP A 28 9.83 7.06 -5.54
CA TRP A 28 9.57 7.24 -6.96
C TRP A 28 10.05 6.01 -7.72
N VAL A 29 9.22 5.54 -8.64
CA VAL A 29 9.50 4.35 -9.45
C VAL A 29 9.41 4.69 -10.92
N VAL A 30 10.01 3.86 -11.78
CA VAL A 30 9.74 3.97 -13.21
C VAL A 30 8.27 3.59 -13.49
N PRO A 31 7.58 4.24 -14.45
CA PRO A 31 6.18 3.94 -14.73
C PRO A 31 5.87 2.47 -14.99
N ALA A 32 6.81 1.72 -15.59
CA ALA A 32 6.68 0.29 -15.83
C ALA A 32 6.55 -0.55 -14.56
N ASP A 33 7.06 -0.10 -13.42
CA ASP A 33 6.94 -0.80 -12.13
C ASP A 33 5.66 -0.43 -11.37
N LEU A 34 4.95 0.64 -11.78
CA LEU A 34 3.75 1.11 -11.08
C LEU A 34 2.70 0.00 -10.88
N PRO A 35 2.33 -0.82 -11.89
CA PRO A 35 1.30 -1.85 -11.70
C PRO A 35 1.72 -2.90 -10.67
N ARG A 36 3.00 -3.26 -10.64
CA ARG A 36 3.53 -4.25 -9.69
C ARG A 36 3.58 -3.69 -8.28
N VAL A 37 3.91 -2.40 -8.14
CA VAL A 37 4.08 -1.70 -6.86
C VAL A 37 2.76 -1.25 -6.25
N THR A 38 1.74 -0.89 -7.03
CA THR A 38 0.49 -0.32 -6.49
C THR A 38 -0.77 -0.98 -7.03
N GLY A 39 -0.69 -1.71 -8.14
CA GLY A 39 -1.84 -2.19 -8.90
C GLY A 39 -2.40 -1.17 -9.90
N PHE A 40 -1.89 0.07 -9.88
CA PHE A 40 -2.33 1.11 -10.81
C PHE A 40 -1.57 1.04 -12.13
N GLU A 41 -2.25 1.33 -13.22
CA GLU A 41 -1.66 1.53 -14.54
C GLU A 41 -1.58 3.02 -14.85
N LEU A 42 -0.48 3.47 -15.47
CA LEU A 42 -0.38 4.84 -15.95
C LEU A 42 -1.06 4.94 -17.32
N LYS A 43 -2.07 5.81 -17.41
CA LYS A 43 -2.84 6.14 -18.62
C LYS A 43 -2.80 7.66 -18.88
N PRO A 44 -3.21 8.14 -20.06
CA PRO A 44 -3.20 9.58 -20.38
C PRO A 44 -3.96 10.44 -19.36
N GLU A 45 -5.06 9.95 -18.80
CA GLU A 45 -5.86 10.63 -17.78
C GLU A 45 -5.25 10.57 -16.35
N GLY A 46 -4.24 9.72 -16.12
CA GLY A 46 -3.56 9.58 -14.84
C GLY A 46 -3.27 8.13 -14.43
N ALA A 47 -3.04 7.92 -13.12
CA ALA A 47 -2.86 6.58 -12.57
C ALA A 47 -4.23 5.95 -12.28
N CYS A 48 -4.52 4.82 -12.92
CA CYS A 48 -5.83 4.19 -12.87
C CYS A 48 -5.81 2.78 -12.26
N LEU A 49 -6.82 2.47 -11.45
CA LEU A 49 -7.14 1.16 -10.93
C LEU A 49 -8.64 0.91 -11.16
N GLU A 50 -8.96 -0.04 -12.04
CA GLU A 50 -10.33 -0.26 -12.51
C GLU A 50 -10.98 1.05 -13.00
N ALA A 51 -12.09 1.48 -12.38
CA ALA A 51 -12.80 2.72 -12.70
C ALA A 51 -12.25 3.97 -11.99
N LEU A 52 -11.32 3.81 -11.04
CA LEU A 52 -10.72 4.92 -10.31
C LEU A 52 -9.48 5.42 -11.04
N CYS A 53 -9.43 6.71 -11.39
CA CYS A 53 -8.25 7.35 -11.94
C CYS A 53 -7.86 8.59 -11.12
N VAL A 54 -6.58 8.68 -10.76
CA VAL A 54 -5.98 9.82 -10.07
C VAL A 54 -5.15 10.62 -11.08
N PRO A 55 -5.51 11.89 -11.35
CA PRO A 55 -4.75 12.73 -12.29
C PRO A 55 -3.28 12.83 -11.88
N ALA A 56 -2.38 12.53 -12.81
CA ALA A 56 -0.94 12.57 -12.62
C ALA A 56 -0.34 13.74 -13.39
N SER A 57 0.23 14.70 -12.67
CA SER A 57 0.85 15.90 -13.26
C SER A 57 2.31 15.99 -12.85
N GLU A 58 3.12 16.62 -13.71
CA GLU A 58 4.46 17.12 -13.35
C GLU A 58 4.40 18.47 -12.62
N GLU A 59 3.25 19.14 -12.69
CA GLU A 59 3.04 20.47 -12.13
C GLU A 59 2.33 20.41 -10.77
N GLY A 60 2.60 21.43 -9.95
CA GLY A 60 1.96 21.63 -8.64
C GLY A 60 2.88 21.32 -7.45
N PRO A 61 2.39 21.52 -6.21
CA PRO A 61 3.17 21.36 -4.99
C PRO A 61 3.47 19.90 -4.63
N ASP A 62 2.75 18.94 -5.23
CA ASP A 62 2.93 17.51 -5.02
C ASP A 62 2.72 16.74 -6.35
N PRO A 63 3.66 16.87 -7.29
CA PRO A 63 3.55 16.25 -8.60
C PRO A 63 3.65 14.72 -8.49
N LEU A 64 2.90 14.02 -9.33
CA LEU A 64 2.97 12.55 -9.40
C LEU A 64 3.91 12.07 -10.49
N LEU A 65 4.34 12.96 -11.38
CA LEU A 65 5.27 12.67 -12.46
C LEU A 65 6.52 13.54 -12.30
N LEU A 66 7.67 12.98 -12.66
CA LEU A 66 8.95 13.69 -12.67
C LEU A 66 9.80 13.20 -13.84
N SER A 67 10.25 14.12 -14.68
CA SER A 67 11.26 13.87 -15.70
C SER A 67 12.66 14.17 -15.16
N ARG A 68 13.52 13.15 -15.07
CA ARG A 68 14.91 13.30 -14.57
C ARG A 68 15.86 12.35 -15.27
N ASP A 69 17.01 12.86 -15.70
CA ASP A 69 18.07 12.08 -16.35
C ASP A 69 17.57 11.28 -17.57
N GLY A 70 16.67 11.88 -18.36
CA GLY A 70 16.04 11.24 -19.52
C GLY A 70 15.06 10.11 -19.19
N SER A 71 14.74 9.89 -17.90
CA SER A 71 13.76 8.91 -17.44
C SER A 71 12.54 9.62 -16.84
N GLN A 72 11.37 9.04 -17.09
CA GLN A 72 10.13 9.38 -16.37
C GLN A 72 10.07 8.61 -15.06
N TRP A 73 9.56 9.25 -14.02
CA TRP A 73 9.37 8.70 -12.68
C TRP A 73 7.97 9.00 -12.18
N PHE A 74 7.41 8.09 -11.41
CA PHE A 74 6.08 8.20 -10.81
C PHE A 74 6.17 8.17 -9.27
N ALA A 75 5.51 9.11 -8.59
CA ALA A 75 5.50 9.21 -7.14
C ALA A 75 4.53 8.20 -6.50
N VAL A 76 5.07 7.07 -6.02
CA VAL A 76 4.27 6.04 -5.34
C VAL A 76 3.70 6.57 -4.03
N THR A 77 4.52 7.22 -3.22
CA THR A 77 4.12 7.80 -1.94
C THR A 77 3.21 9.01 -2.12
N GLY A 78 3.40 9.79 -3.18
CA GLY A 78 2.50 10.87 -3.58
C GLY A 78 1.10 10.35 -3.92
N LEU A 79 1.01 9.29 -4.74
CA LEU A 79 -0.25 8.64 -5.06
C LEU A 79 -0.93 8.07 -3.80
N ALA A 80 -0.17 7.39 -2.95
CA ALA A 80 -0.67 6.86 -1.69
C ALA A 80 -1.26 7.95 -0.78
N ARG A 81 -0.59 9.12 -0.67
CA ARG A 81 -1.10 10.29 0.08
C ARG A 81 -2.44 10.78 -0.47
N ARG A 82 -2.58 10.91 -1.80
CA ARG A 82 -3.85 11.33 -2.43
C ARG A 82 -4.99 10.33 -2.22
N LEU A 83 -4.67 9.04 -2.13
CA LEU A 83 -5.63 7.97 -1.87
C LEU A 83 -5.87 7.70 -0.39
N ALA A 84 -5.25 8.49 0.51
CA ALA A 84 -5.23 8.24 1.95
C ALA A 84 -4.82 6.79 2.31
N GLN A 85 -3.94 6.19 1.50
CA GLN A 85 -3.38 4.86 1.71
C GLN A 85 -2.28 4.95 2.77
N ALA A 86 -2.29 4.02 3.72
CA ALA A 86 -1.27 3.95 4.76
C ALA A 86 0.08 3.53 4.15
N VAL A 87 1.15 4.24 4.50
CA VAL A 87 2.51 3.91 4.09
C VAL A 87 3.43 3.97 5.30
N VAL A 88 4.27 2.94 5.46
CA VAL A 88 5.39 2.94 6.40
C VAL A 88 6.67 2.90 5.59
N ALA A 89 7.59 3.82 5.84
CA ALA A 89 8.88 3.90 5.17
C ALA A 89 10.02 3.67 6.16
N VAL A 90 11.05 2.93 5.72
CA VAL A 90 12.34 2.79 6.40
C VAL A 90 13.44 3.20 5.40
N PRO A 91 13.67 4.52 5.23
CA PRO A 91 14.52 5.05 4.16
C PRO A 91 15.96 4.56 4.22
N GLU A 92 16.50 4.33 5.41
CA GLU A 92 17.87 3.84 5.65
C GLU A 92 18.08 2.41 5.14
N ARG A 93 16.99 1.65 5.07
CA ARG A 93 16.96 0.28 4.50
C ARG A 93 16.37 0.26 3.09
N ARG A 94 15.89 1.40 2.58
CA ARG A 94 15.19 1.53 1.29
C ARG A 94 14.01 0.56 1.17
N VAL A 95 13.21 0.46 2.24
CA VAL A 95 12.01 -0.39 2.31
C VAL A 95 10.77 0.47 2.54
N TRP A 96 9.71 0.20 1.78
CA TRP A 96 8.38 0.78 1.95
C TRP A 96 7.35 -0.32 2.12
N SER A 97 6.39 -0.14 3.03
CA SER A 97 5.23 -1.01 3.19
C SER A 97 3.98 -0.21 2.87
N LEU A 98 3.21 -0.67 1.88
CA LEU A 98 1.95 -0.09 1.47
C LEU A 98 0.82 -0.91 2.08
N GLY A 99 -0.02 -0.26 2.88
CA GLY A 99 -1.25 -0.85 3.40
C GLY A 99 -2.32 -0.99 2.32
N PRO A 100 -3.47 -1.61 2.65
CA PRO A 100 -4.58 -1.72 1.71
C PRO A 100 -5.11 -0.33 1.33
N LEU A 101 -5.60 -0.21 0.09
CA LEU A 101 -6.24 1.02 -0.38
C LEU A 101 -7.45 1.37 0.49
N ALA A 102 -7.60 2.66 0.80
CA ALA A 102 -8.70 3.13 1.66
C ALA A 102 -10.09 2.78 1.08
N LEU A 103 -10.23 2.71 -0.24
CA LEU A 103 -11.49 2.30 -0.90
C LEU A 103 -11.80 0.82 -0.66
N ALA A 104 -10.82 -0.08 -0.75
CA ALA A 104 -10.98 -1.48 -0.39
C ALA A 104 -11.29 -1.63 1.11
N ARG A 105 -10.66 -0.79 1.96
CA ARG A 105 -10.96 -0.72 3.40
C ARG A 105 -12.38 -0.23 3.69
N ARG A 106 -12.92 0.70 2.89
CA ARG A 106 -14.33 1.15 3.03
C ARG A 106 -15.31 0.03 2.73
N ALA A 107 -15.14 -0.70 1.64
CA ALA A 107 -16.01 -1.84 1.33
C ALA A 107 -16.07 -2.87 2.48
N TYR A 108 -14.94 -3.10 3.14
CA TYR A 108 -14.87 -3.94 4.34
C TYR A 108 -15.67 -3.36 5.52
N PHE A 109 -15.52 -2.06 5.81
CA PHE A 109 -16.31 -1.41 6.87
C PHE A 109 -17.79 -1.28 6.53
N ASP A 110 -18.14 -1.05 5.26
CA ASP A 110 -19.52 -0.93 4.79
C ASP A 110 -20.26 -2.26 4.95
N SER A 111 -19.58 -3.39 4.75
CA SER A 111 -20.15 -4.72 5.04
C SER A 111 -20.47 -4.91 6.52
N ALA A 112 -19.73 -4.24 7.42
CA ALA A 112 -19.75 -4.41 8.87
C ALA A 112 -19.61 -5.88 9.34
N ILE A 113 -19.12 -6.76 8.47
CA ILE A 113 -18.90 -8.18 8.77
C ILE A 113 -17.41 -8.37 9.08
N ALA A 114 -17.11 -8.77 10.32
CA ALA A 114 -15.77 -9.22 10.66
C ALA A 114 -15.46 -10.55 9.92
N PRO A 115 -14.33 -10.67 9.21
CA PRO A 115 -13.88 -11.90 8.59
C PRO A 115 -13.73 -12.97 9.63
N ASP A 116 -14.16 -14.16 9.26
CA ASP A 116 -13.94 -15.32 10.08
C ASP A 116 -12.47 -15.74 10.02
N PHE A 117 -11.94 -16.15 11.15
CA PHE A 117 -10.62 -16.74 11.29
C PHE A 117 -10.67 -17.78 12.39
N GLU A 118 -9.73 -18.73 12.36
CA GLU A 118 -9.61 -19.76 13.39
C GLU A 118 -8.20 -19.76 13.98
N LEU A 119 -8.11 -19.87 15.30
CA LEU A 119 -6.86 -19.96 16.04
C LEU A 119 -7.02 -21.01 17.16
N PRO A 120 -5.97 -21.75 17.50
CA PRO A 120 -5.98 -22.58 18.70
C PRO A 120 -6.09 -21.70 19.95
N ASN A 121 -6.93 -22.08 20.90
CA ASN A 121 -6.97 -21.50 22.23
C ASN A 121 -5.78 -22.00 23.09
N ARG A 122 -5.75 -21.63 24.38
CA ARG A 122 -4.68 -22.02 25.30
C ARG A 122 -4.60 -23.53 25.54
N ASP A 123 -5.69 -24.25 25.33
CA ASP A 123 -5.79 -25.70 25.49
C ASP A 123 -5.55 -26.44 24.15
N GLY A 124 -5.26 -25.71 23.07
CA GLY A 124 -4.99 -26.26 21.74
C GLY A 124 -6.24 -26.51 20.89
N GLU A 125 -7.44 -26.19 21.39
CA GLU A 125 -8.69 -26.37 20.65
C GLU A 125 -8.89 -25.23 19.65
N LEU A 126 -9.30 -25.55 18.43
CA LEU A 126 -9.60 -24.54 17.42
C LEU A 126 -10.86 -23.76 17.80
N VAL A 127 -10.73 -22.44 17.85
CA VAL A 127 -11.84 -21.49 18.09
C VAL A 127 -11.96 -20.58 16.88
N ARG A 128 -13.18 -20.40 16.38
CA ARG A 128 -13.49 -19.49 15.27
C ARG A 128 -14.10 -18.19 15.77
N LEU A 129 -13.90 -17.09 15.05
CA LEU A 129 -14.60 -15.85 15.37
C LEU A 129 -16.13 -16.03 15.24
N SER A 130 -16.56 -16.80 14.25
CA SER A 130 -17.97 -17.09 13.99
C SER A 130 -18.67 -17.85 15.12
N ASP A 131 -17.93 -18.57 15.97
CA ASP A 131 -18.48 -19.25 17.16
C ASP A 131 -19.08 -18.25 18.17
N PHE A 132 -18.69 -16.96 18.08
CA PHE A 132 -19.20 -15.89 18.95
C PHE A 132 -20.33 -15.06 18.33
N ARG A 133 -20.91 -15.48 17.18
CA ARG A 133 -22.05 -14.76 16.57
C ARG A 133 -23.18 -14.55 17.57
N GLY A 134 -23.75 -13.35 17.56
CA GLY A 134 -24.79 -12.93 18.50
C GLY A 134 -24.27 -12.38 19.84
N LYS A 135 -22.96 -12.38 20.08
CA LYS A 135 -22.32 -11.77 21.25
C LYS A 135 -21.53 -10.52 20.85
N LYS A 136 -21.38 -9.56 21.79
CA LYS A 136 -20.40 -8.48 21.64
C LYS A 136 -19.01 -9.04 21.92
N VAL A 137 -18.09 -8.89 20.98
CA VAL A 137 -16.72 -9.44 21.05
C VAL A 137 -15.70 -8.30 21.03
N LEU A 138 -14.73 -8.34 21.95
CA LEU A 138 -13.55 -7.48 21.92
C LEU A 138 -12.34 -8.33 21.52
N LEU A 139 -11.69 -7.96 20.41
CA LEU A 139 -10.47 -8.59 19.94
C LEU A 139 -9.27 -7.72 20.34
N ILE A 140 -8.33 -8.31 21.09
CA ILE A 140 -7.10 -7.64 21.52
C ILE A 140 -5.92 -8.35 20.87
N THR A 141 -5.22 -7.64 19.99
CA THR A 141 -3.93 -8.09 19.45
C THR A 141 -2.82 -7.52 20.31
N TRP A 142 -1.89 -8.37 20.73
CA TRP A 142 -0.77 -7.97 21.58
C TRP A 142 0.46 -8.84 21.27
N ALA A 143 1.62 -8.36 21.68
CA ALA A 143 2.86 -9.12 21.64
C ALA A 143 3.68 -8.83 22.92
N SER A 144 4.49 -9.80 23.35
CA SER A 144 5.23 -9.73 24.61
C SER A 144 6.61 -9.07 24.51
N TRP A 145 7.01 -8.66 23.29
CA TRP A 145 8.35 -8.15 22.99
C TRP A 145 8.47 -6.63 23.15
#